data_AF-A0A8K0CK13-F1
#
_entry.id   AF-A0A8K0CK13-F1
#
_cell.length_a   1.000
_cell.length_b   1.000
_cell.length_c   1.000
_cell.angle_alpha   90.00
_cell.angle_beta   90.00
_cell.angle_gamma   90.00
#
_symmetry.space_group_name_H-M   'P 1'
#
loop_
_entity.id
_entity.type
_entity.pdbx_description
1 polymer ?
#
loop_
_entity_poly.entity_id
_entity_poly.type
_entity_poly.pdbx_seq_one_letter_code
_entity_poly.pdbx_strand_id
1 'polypeptide(L)'
;LSSESTRTNFEIKRFEFCDHSQGLLKFYGNITTDSYNNQYASYNVSVPYDLDENVGGICDIYSQTIGTHFTKIFSIRENNFCKATNKYMGEFWYDLERAAQITPKTCPIRA
;
A
#
# COMPACT_ATOMS: atom_id res chain seq x y z
N LEU A 1 -18.46 26.33 -16.73
CA LEU A 1 -17.72 25.05 -16.76
C LEU A 1 -17.35 24.70 -15.32
N SER A 2 -18.27 24.05 -14.61
CA SER A 2 -18.08 23.60 -13.24
C SER A 2 -17.05 22.47 -13.23
N SER A 3 -15.97 22.65 -12.48
CA SER A 3 -14.96 21.62 -12.23
C SER A 3 -15.57 20.53 -11.33
N GLU A 4 -16.21 19.53 -11.94
CA GLU A 4 -16.53 18.28 -11.25
C GLU A 4 -15.23 17.54 -10.95
N SER A 5 -14.68 17.83 -9.78
CA SER A 5 -13.66 17.01 -9.13
C SER A 5 -14.34 15.69 -8.72
N THR A 6 -14.35 14.71 -9.62
CA THR A 6 -14.64 13.29 -9.30
C THR A 6 -13.47 12.65 -8.54
N ARG A 7 -13.02 13.30 -7.47
CA ARG A 7 -12.08 12.68 -6.53
C ARG A 7 -12.88 11.74 -5.64
N THR A 8 -12.86 10.46 -5.96
CA THR A 8 -13.27 9.43 -5.00
C THR A 8 -12.33 9.53 -3.80
N ASN A 9 -12.81 10.18 -2.74
CA ASN A 9 -12.05 10.30 -1.50
C ASN A 9 -12.17 8.97 -0.74
N PHE A 10 -11.06 8.23 -0.67
CA PHE A 10 -10.96 7.05 0.17
C PHE A 10 -10.52 7.50 1.57
N GLU A 11 -11.37 7.28 2.56
CA GLU A 11 -11.02 7.50 3.96
C GLU A 11 -10.61 6.17 4.58
N ILE A 12 -9.38 6.11 5.09
CA ILE A 12 -8.89 4.92 5.78
C ILE A 12 -9.47 4.93 7.20
N LYS A 13 -10.35 3.98 7.49
CA LYS A 13 -10.97 3.82 8.82
C LYS A 13 -10.17 2.92 9.75
N ARG A 14 -9.51 1.91 9.18
CA ARG A 14 -8.75 0.91 9.93
C ARG A 14 -7.61 0.39 9.06
N PHE A 15 -6.45 0.24 9.67
CA PHE A 15 -5.29 -0.41 9.09
C PHE A 15 -4.74 -1.37 10.14
N GLU A 16 -4.64 -2.65 9.80
CA GLU A 16 -4.23 -3.69 10.74
C GLU A 16 -3.40 -4.76 10.02
N PHE A 17 -2.53 -5.44 10.77
CA PHE A 17 -1.74 -6.54 10.25
C PHE A 17 -2.52 -7.85 10.37
N CYS A 18 -2.49 -8.66 9.32
CA CYS A 18 -3.13 -9.96 9.32
C CYS A 18 -2.47 -10.94 10.30
N ASP A 19 -1.15 -10.84 10.50
CA ASP A 19 -0.41 -11.70 11.41
C ASP A 19 0.76 -10.94 12.06
N HIS A 20 0.73 -10.83 13.39
CA HIS A 20 1.78 -10.20 14.19
C HIS A 20 2.90 -11.18 14.59
N SER A 21 2.74 -12.48 14.31
CA SER A 21 3.60 -13.55 14.81
C SER A 21 4.75 -13.92 13.86
N GLN A 22 4.68 -13.52 12.58
CA GLN A 22 5.66 -13.86 11.56
C GLN A 22 6.70 -12.73 11.45
N GLY A 23 7.70 -12.75 12.34
CA GLY A 23 8.71 -11.71 12.52
C GLY A 23 9.68 -11.47 11.36
N LEU A 24 9.29 -11.76 10.11
CA LEU A 24 10.08 -11.45 8.93
C LEU A 24 9.91 -9.97 8.57
N LEU A 25 8.71 -9.49 8.26
CA LEU A 25 8.49 -8.09 7.90
C LEU A 25 8.04 -7.29 9.12
N LYS A 26 8.81 -6.26 9.51
CA LYS A 26 8.39 -5.32 10.56
C LYS A 26 7.76 -4.11 9.90
N PHE A 27 6.50 -3.87 10.18
CA PHE A 27 5.79 -2.69 9.70
C PHE A 27 5.13 -2.00 10.88
N TYR A 28 5.40 -0.70 11.02
CA TYR A 28 4.72 0.18 11.95
C TYR A 28 4.04 1.28 11.14
N GLY A 29 2.73 1.43 11.30
CA GLY A 29 1.94 2.43 10.61
C GLY A 29 1.11 3.23 11.59
N ASN A 30 1.02 4.53 11.36
CA ASN A 30 0.08 5.40 12.04
C ASN A 30 -0.64 6.26 11.01
N ILE A 31 -1.95 6.48 11.23
CA ILE A 31 -2.77 7.37 10.40
C ILE A 31 -3.28 8.47 11.32
N THR A 32 -2.95 9.71 10.98
CA THR A 32 -3.40 10.89 11.71
C THR A 32 -4.28 11.74 10.82
N THR A 33 -5.35 12.30 11.38
CA THR A 33 -6.23 13.25 10.69
C THR A 33 -6.02 14.63 11.28
N ASP A 34 -5.84 15.64 10.43
CA ASP A 34 -5.71 17.04 10.88
C ASP A 34 -7.09 17.70 11.14
N SER A 35 -7.07 18.97 11.54
CA SER A 35 -8.30 19.77 11.77
C SER A 35 -9.12 20.06 10.52
N TYR A 36 -8.57 19.81 9.33
CA TYR A 36 -9.20 20.03 8.03
C TYR A 36 -9.67 18.72 7.37
N ASN A 37 -9.66 17.60 8.12
CA ASN A 37 -9.98 16.26 7.63
C ASN A 37 -9.02 15.69 6.57
N ASN A 38 -7.79 16.21 6.48
CA ASN A 38 -6.75 15.55 5.68
C ASN A 38 -6.16 14.38 6.47
N GLN A 39 -6.07 13.21 5.84
CA GLN A 39 -5.41 12.04 6.41
C GLN A 39 -3.95 11.98 5.99
N TYR A 40 -3.07 11.81 6.97
CA TYR A 40 -1.65 11.59 6.78
C TYR A 40 -1.30 10.22 7.32
N ALA A 41 -0.59 9.43 6.51
CA ALA A 41 -0.10 8.13 6.93
C ALA A 41 1.42 8.16 7.06
N SER A 42 1.92 7.68 8.20
CA SER A 42 3.34 7.49 8.46
C SER A 42 3.62 6.01 8.61
N TYR A 43 4.56 5.51 7.82
CA TYR A 43 4.92 4.10 7.81
C TYR A 43 6.42 3.93 8.04
N ASN A 44 6.79 2.94 8.85
CA ASN A 44 8.14 2.44 9.00
C ASN A 44 8.11 0.96 8.65
N VAL A 45 8.83 0.57 7.61
CA VAL A 45 8.86 -0.79 7.09
C VAL A 45 10.29 -1.27 7.06
N SER A 46 10.54 -2.45 7.63
CA SER A 46 11.80 -3.16 7.56
C SER A 46 11.54 -4.54 6.98
N VAL A 47 12.16 -4.79 5.84
CA VAL A 47 12.11 -6.06 5.11
C VAL A 47 13.50 -6.68 5.22
N PRO A 48 13.67 -7.89 5.79
CA PRO A 48 14.98 -8.48 6.04
C PRO A 48 15.52 -9.26 4.84
N TYR A 49 14.89 -9.15 3.67
CA TYR A 49 15.25 -9.83 2.45
C TYR A 49 14.99 -8.94 1.24
N ASP A 50 15.69 -9.21 0.14
CA ASP A 50 15.53 -8.48 -1.11
C ASP A 50 14.12 -8.69 -1.68
N LEU A 51 13.47 -7.60 -2.11
CA LEU A 51 12.23 -7.66 -2.88
C LEU A 51 12.57 -7.86 -4.35
N ASP A 52 12.84 -9.12 -4.72
CA ASP A 52 13.23 -9.56 -6.05
C ASP A 52 12.10 -10.28 -6.81
N GLU A 53 12.42 -10.95 -7.92
CA GLU A 53 11.46 -11.74 -8.71
C GLU A 53 10.85 -12.96 -8.00
N ASN A 54 11.35 -13.34 -6.83
CA ASN A 54 10.82 -14.45 -6.05
C ASN A 54 9.78 -13.99 -5.02
N VAL A 55 9.66 -12.68 -4.80
CA VAL A 55 8.70 -12.10 -3.87
C VAL A 55 7.46 -11.64 -4.64
N GLY A 56 6.38 -12.40 -4.54
CA GLY A 56 5.07 -12.04 -5.08
C GLY A 56 4.19 -11.27 -4.11
N GLY A 57 3.04 -10.80 -4.60
CA GLY A 57 2.03 -10.12 -3.80
C GLY A 57 0.61 -10.41 -4.29
N ILE A 58 -0.33 -10.44 -3.36
CA ILE A 58 -1.77 -10.50 -3.64
C ILE A 58 -2.42 -9.28 -3.01
N CYS A 59 -3.12 -8.49 -3.83
CA CYS A 59 -3.97 -7.40 -3.37
C CYS A 59 -5.41 -7.75 -3.68
N ASP A 60 -6.19 -8.06 -2.65
CA ASP A 60 -7.62 -8.29 -2.75
C ASP A 60 -8.38 -7.05 -2.27
N ILE A 61 -9.32 -6.56 -3.07
CA ILE A 61 -10.22 -5.48 -2.66
C ILE A 61 -11.64 -6.02 -2.50
N TYR A 62 -12.22 -5.70 -1.34
CA TYR A 62 -13.56 -6.10 -0.96
C TYR A 62 -14.42 -4.86 -0.74
N SER A 63 -15.70 -4.94 -1.10
CA SER A 63 -16.72 -4.00 -0.68
C SER A 63 -17.50 -4.58 0.49
N GLN A 64 -17.80 -3.75 1.47
CA GLN A 64 -18.67 -4.08 2.59
C GLN A 64 -19.94 -3.25 2.45
N THR A 65 -21.06 -3.90 2.10
CA THR A 65 -22.30 -3.16 1.82
C THR A 65 -23.12 -2.92 3.09
N ILE A 66 -23.33 -3.95 3.94
CA ILE A 66 -24.02 -3.85 5.25
C ILE A 66 -23.61 -5.04 6.14
N GLY A 67 -23.32 -4.79 7.43
CA GLY A 67 -23.00 -5.85 8.41
C GLY A 67 -21.62 -6.46 8.18
N THR A 68 -21.48 -7.78 8.32
CA THR A 68 -20.18 -8.50 8.18
C THR A 68 -19.97 -9.11 6.80
N HIS A 69 -20.81 -8.78 5.81
CA HIS A 69 -20.70 -9.34 4.46
C HIS A 69 -19.69 -8.55 3.63
N PHE A 70 -18.62 -9.24 3.23
CA PHE A 70 -17.59 -8.73 2.33
C PHE A 70 -17.72 -9.39 0.96
N THR A 71 -17.89 -8.59 -0.09
CA THR A 71 -17.90 -9.05 -1.48
C THR A 71 -16.57 -8.69 -2.12
N LYS A 72 -15.83 -9.70 -2.62
CA LYS A 72 -14.60 -9.46 -3.37
C LYS A 72 -14.95 -8.74 -4.68
N ILE A 73 -14.41 -7.54 -4.86
CA ILE A 73 -14.56 -6.77 -6.10
C ILE A 73 -13.51 -7.19 -7.11
N PHE A 74 -12.25 -7.26 -6.67
CA PHE A 74 -11.13 -7.66 -7.53
C PHE A 74 -9.98 -8.29 -6.73
N SER A 75 -9.14 -9.04 -7.43
CA SER A 75 -7.88 -9.61 -6.93
C SER A 75 -6.78 -9.35 -7.94
N ILE A 76 -5.68 -8.74 -7.51
CA ILE A 76 -4.45 -8.59 -8.30
C ILE A 76 -3.45 -9.56 -7.71
N ARG A 77 -2.91 -10.44 -8.55
CA ARG A 77 -1.87 -11.41 -8.19
C ARG A 77 -0.67 -11.18 -9.07
N GLU A 78 0.46 -10.90 -8.46
CA GLU A 78 1.71 -10.62 -9.15
C GLU A 78 2.83 -11.45 -8.53
N ASN A 79 3.67 -12.05 -9.37
CA ASN A 79 4.79 -12.88 -8.91
C ASN A 79 6.01 -12.05 -8.54
N ASN A 80 6.06 -10.78 -8.94
CA ASN A 80 7.15 -9.85 -8.66
C ASN A 80 6.58 -8.54 -8.10
N PHE A 81 6.62 -8.41 -6.77
CA PHE A 81 6.08 -7.28 -6.02
C PHE A 81 6.73 -5.96 -6.42
N CYS A 82 8.05 -5.93 -6.63
CA CYS A 82 8.77 -4.72 -7.02
C CYS A 82 8.32 -4.20 -8.39
N LYS A 83 8.17 -5.08 -9.39
CA LYS A 83 7.65 -4.67 -10.71
C LYS A 83 6.18 -4.28 -10.64
N ALA A 84 5.39 -4.97 -9.82
CA ALA A 84 3.97 -4.69 -9.66
C ALA A 84 3.71 -3.30 -9.08
N THR A 85 4.38 -2.93 -7.99
CA THR A 85 4.25 -1.59 -7.38
C THR A 85 4.66 -0.49 -8.36
N ASN A 86 5.77 -0.67 -9.08
CA ASN A 86 6.20 0.25 -10.13
C ASN A 86 5.17 0.42 -11.26
N LYS A 87 4.44 -0.64 -11.63
CA LYS A 87 3.42 -0.65 -12.69
C LYS A 87 2.09 -0.03 -12.23
N TYR A 88 1.62 -0.38 -11.03
CA TYR A 88 0.27 -0.04 -10.58
C TYR A 88 0.19 1.23 -9.73
N MET A 89 1.24 1.53 -8.96
CA MET A 89 1.24 2.67 -8.03
C MET A 89 1.99 3.89 -8.61
N GLY A 90 2.88 3.70 -9.58
CA GLY A 90 3.51 4.77 -10.34
C GLY A 90 4.21 5.81 -9.46
N GLU A 91 3.96 7.10 -9.71
CA GLU A 91 4.61 8.21 -8.99
C GLU A 91 4.43 8.15 -7.47
N PHE A 92 3.28 7.67 -6.98
CA PHE A 92 3.08 7.50 -5.54
C PHE A 92 4.11 6.54 -4.93
N TRP A 93 4.40 5.43 -5.61
CA TRP A 93 5.43 4.50 -5.16
C TRP A 93 6.83 5.10 -5.28
N TYR A 94 7.10 5.86 -6.34
CA TYR A 94 8.40 6.50 -6.53
C TYR A 94 8.68 7.56 -5.47
N ASP A 95 7.66 8.26 -4.98
CA ASP A 95 7.78 9.17 -3.84
C ASP A 95 8.14 8.43 -2.55
N LEU A 96 7.57 7.25 -2.33
CA LEU A 96 7.94 6.39 -1.19
C LEU A 96 9.37 5.88 -1.32
N GLU A 97 9.79 5.43 -2.51
CA GLU A 97 11.18 5.02 -2.78
C GLU A 97 12.15 6.17 -2.49
N ARG A 98 11.87 7.39 -2.99
CA ARG A 98 12.67 8.59 -2.70
C ARG A 98 12.75 8.90 -1.21
N ALA A 99 11.62 8.86 -0.51
CA ALA A 99 11.57 9.10 0.93
C ALA A 99 12.35 8.06 1.73
N ALA A 100 12.38 6.82 1.24
CA ALA A 100 13.16 5.72 1.80
C ALA A 100 14.63 5.70 1.32
N GLN A 101 15.08 6.70 0.55
CA GLN A 101 16.42 6.78 -0.03
C GLN A 101 16.78 5.62 -0.97
N ILE A 102 15.76 5.04 -1.62
CA ILE A 102 15.89 4.01 -2.65
C ILE A 102 15.82 4.68 -4.02
N THR A 103 16.64 4.23 -4.98
CA THR A 103 16.57 4.70 -6.37
C THR A 103 15.22 4.31 -6.98
N PRO A 104 14.39 5.27 -7.46
CA PRO A 104 13.07 4.94 -7.93
C PRO A 104 13.06 4.04 -9.17
N LYS A 105 11.95 3.31 -9.38
CA LYS A 105 11.77 2.41 -10.55
C LYS A 105 12.80 1.29 -10.66
N THR A 106 13.53 1.01 -9.58
CA THR A 106 14.64 0.05 -9.59
C THR A 106 14.26 -1.22 -8.86
N CYS A 107 14.49 -2.35 -9.52
CA CYS A 107 14.34 -3.68 -8.93
C CYS A 107 15.65 -4.48 -9.09
N PRO A 108 16.00 -5.36 -8.14
CA PRO A 108 15.30 -5.61 -6.88
C PRO A 108 15.51 -4.45 -5.88
N ILE A 109 14.59 -4.30 -4.92
CA ILE A 109 14.83 -3.44 -3.75
C ILE A 109 15.65 -4.26 -2.76
N ARG A 110 16.85 -3.81 -2.44
CA ARG A 110 17.78 -4.50 -1.54
C ARG A 110 17.47 -4.16 -0.08
N ALA A 111 17.58 -5.17 0.79
CA ALA A 111 17.44 -5.01 2.25
C ALA A 111 18.66 -4.34 2.90
#